data_AF-A0A7V5YSC6-F1
#
_entry.id   AF-A0A7V5YSC6-F1
#
_cell.length_a   1.000
_cell.length_b   1.000
_cell.length_c   1.000
_cell.angle_alpha   90.00
_cell.angle_beta   90.00
_cell.angle_gamma   90.00
#
_symmetry.space_group_name_H-M   'P 1'
#
loop_
_entity.id
_entity.type
_entity.pdbx_description
1 polymer ?
#
loop_
_entity_poly.entity_id
_entity_poly.type
_entity_poly.pdbx_seq_one_letter_code
_entity_poly.pdbx_strand_id
1 'polypeptide(L)'
;MAEDVGDGLEYRFPPGTLAKASYLTCDMLVDGLYLAVFDLALMEGEEGKAFHFRFGALHQCSLRVRMPLNLVDQNRWGIDREGAFLKPRCSGDRVDLAKVDRMRFTLLRKSPQPVRWCMTNFIAAETEPPRLARPVLPKGPLLDELGQSRLHEWTTKTRSVEELKQRLQQQLLTAQTHTWPESFTRWGGWKVRRLTRGTGFFSTHHDGRRWWLVDPDGYAFWSVGLDCVRVDTTANYEGLEDALSWLPDPTSEFGEIYQTRPGPTTGRFINYLAANFIRTFGPQGWRDKWAQIAFGELRRLGFNTVGNWSEWEYARQARFPYVRPLSFQPSRVPYIFRDFPDVFHRDFALDAADYANQLKDTVEDPALVGYFLMNEPQWGFARDLPAVG
;
A
#
# COMPACT_ATOMS: atom_id res chain seq x y z
N MET A 1 -22.12 -16.53 -19.34
CA MET A 1 -22.00 -15.77 -18.08
C MET A 1 -21.08 -16.56 -17.18
N ALA A 2 -20.25 -15.90 -16.37
CA ALA A 2 -19.40 -16.52 -15.36
C ALA A 2 -20.20 -16.48 -14.04
N GLU A 3 -20.77 -17.60 -13.64
CA GLU A 3 -21.71 -17.69 -12.52
C GLU A 3 -20.99 -17.99 -11.19
N ASP A 4 -19.87 -18.71 -11.26
CA ASP A 4 -19.10 -19.17 -10.10
C ASP A 4 -17.76 -18.43 -9.92
N VAL A 5 -17.24 -18.44 -8.68
CA VAL A 5 -15.91 -17.89 -8.39
C VAL A 5 -14.88 -18.83 -9.02
N GLY A 6 -14.08 -18.32 -9.95
CA GLY A 6 -13.12 -19.13 -10.70
C GLY A 6 -13.52 -19.36 -12.17
N ASP A 7 -14.71 -18.93 -12.57
CA ASP A 7 -15.12 -18.92 -13.97
C ASP A 7 -14.30 -17.93 -14.79
N GLY A 8 -14.02 -18.31 -16.03
CA GLY A 8 -13.15 -17.54 -16.91
C GLY A 8 -13.25 -17.94 -18.38
N LEU A 9 -12.44 -17.28 -19.18
CA LEU A 9 -12.23 -17.59 -20.59
C LEU A 9 -11.00 -18.49 -20.72
N GLU A 10 -11.15 -19.60 -21.42
CA GLU A 10 -10.03 -20.49 -21.73
C GLU A 10 -9.66 -20.36 -23.21
N TYR A 11 -8.37 -20.16 -23.46
CA TYR A 11 -7.77 -20.09 -24.79
C TYR A 11 -6.83 -21.27 -24.93
N ARG A 12 -7.02 -22.08 -25.95
CA ARG A 12 -6.13 -23.20 -26.30
C ARG A 12 -5.42 -22.90 -27.62
N PHE A 13 -4.14 -23.17 -27.66
CA PHE A 13 -3.28 -22.92 -28.82
C PHE A 13 -2.13 -23.93 -28.85
N PRO A 14 -1.50 -24.17 -30.02
CA PRO A 14 -0.37 -25.10 -30.09
C PRO A 14 0.78 -24.68 -29.15
N PRO A 15 1.45 -25.64 -28.49
CA PRO A 15 2.70 -25.39 -27.77
C PRO A 15 3.69 -24.59 -28.63
N GLY A 16 4.34 -23.60 -28.03
CA GLY A 16 5.29 -22.72 -28.71
C GLY A 16 4.67 -21.49 -29.39
N THR A 17 3.34 -21.33 -29.37
CA THR A 17 2.67 -20.13 -29.91
C THR A 17 3.17 -18.85 -29.25
N LEU A 18 3.46 -18.88 -27.94
CA LEU A 18 3.94 -17.71 -27.18
C LEU A 18 5.47 -17.58 -27.17
N ALA A 19 6.22 -18.54 -27.71
CA ALA A 19 7.68 -18.58 -27.57
C ALA A 19 8.42 -17.43 -28.28
N LYS A 20 7.79 -16.80 -29.28
CA LYS A 20 8.35 -15.64 -30.01
C LYS A 20 7.77 -14.30 -29.54
N ALA A 21 6.77 -14.33 -28.66
CA ALA A 21 6.13 -13.12 -28.17
C ALA A 21 6.90 -12.57 -26.98
N SER A 22 6.97 -11.24 -26.90
CA SER A 22 7.52 -10.52 -25.76
C SER A 22 6.43 -10.05 -24.79
N TYR A 23 5.20 -9.87 -25.28
CA TYR A 23 4.08 -9.35 -24.49
C TYR A 23 2.76 -10.05 -24.81
N LEU A 24 1.89 -10.15 -23.81
CA LEU A 24 0.45 -10.31 -23.97
C LEU A 24 -0.25 -8.98 -23.71
N THR A 25 -1.16 -8.59 -24.60
CA THR A 25 -1.87 -7.31 -24.50
C THR A 25 -3.32 -7.41 -24.93
N CYS A 26 -4.18 -6.65 -24.26
CA CYS A 26 -5.55 -6.38 -24.65
C CYS A 26 -6.00 -5.03 -24.07
N ASP A 27 -6.97 -4.40 -24.73
CA ASP A 27 -7.63 -3.21 -24.18
C ASP A 27 -8.89 -3.65 -23.47
N MET A 28 -9.15 -3.05 -22.29
CA MET A 28 -10.29 -3.39 -21.45
C MET A 28 -10.99 -2.13 -20.92
N LEU A 29 -12.28 -2.24 -20.64
CA LEU A 29 -13.03 -1.28 -19.84
C LEU A 29 -13.91 -2.06 -18.87
N VAL A 30 -13.74 -1.78 -17.57
CA VAL A 30 -14.59 -2.34 -16.52
C VAL A 30 -15.66 -1.34 -16.15
N ASP A 31 -16.91 -1.78 -16.24
CA ASP A 31 -18.09 -1.03 -15.85
C ASP A 31 -18.56 -1.45 -14.45
N GLY A 32 -19.37 -0.59 -13.82
CA GLY A 32 -19.81 -0.72 -12.44
C GLY A 32 -18.98 0.14 -11.47
N LEU A 33 -19.12 -0.18 -10.18
CA LEU A 33 -18.56 0.56 -9.04
C LEU A 33 -17.58 -0.27 -8.21
N TYR A 34 -17.70 -1.60 -8.28
CA TYR A 34 -16.96 -2.51 -7.43
C TYR A 34 -15.66 -2.96 -8.11
N LEU A 35 -14.62 -3.13 -7.30
CA LEU A 35 -13.31 -3.58 -7.78
C LEU A 35 -13.43 -4.95 -8.46
N ALA A 36 -12.91 -5.03 -9.69
CA ALA A 36 -12.67 -6.27 -10.40
C ALA A 36 -11.18 -6.62 -10.36
N VAL A 37 -10.89 -7.89 -10.06
CA VAL A 37 -9.54 -8.45 -10.12
C VAL A 37 -9.56 -9.57 -11.15
N PHE A 38 -8.57 -9.60 -12.03
CA PHE A 38 -8.41 -10.60 -13.07
C PHE A 38 -7.16 -11.43 -12.81
N ASP A 39 -7.22 -12.71 -13.15
CA ASP A 39 -6.11 -13.66 -13.05
C ASP A 39 -5.90 -14.28 -14.43
N LEU A 40 -4.75 -14.02 -15.04
CA LEU A 40 -4.30 -14.63 -16.28
C LEU A 40 -3.31 -15.73 -15.93
N ALA A 41 -3.68 -16.98 -16.20
CA ALA A 41 -2.83 -18.14 -16.00
C ALA A 41 -2.27 -18.66 -17.34
N LEU A 42 -0.97 -18.91 -17.41
CA LEU A 42 -0.31 -19.61 -18.51
C LEU A 42 0.09 -21.01 -18.03
N MET A 43 -0.35 -22.06 -18.73
CA MET A 43 -0.24 -23.45 -18.28
C MET A 43 0.52 -24.31 -19.30
N GLU A 44 1.38 -25.18 -18.80
CA GLU A 44 2.07 -26.22 -19.58
C GLU A 44 1.27 -27.53 -19.58
N GLY A 45 0.47 -27.80 -20.62
CA GLY A 45 -0.30 -29.03 -20.69
C GLY A 45 -1.44 -29.11 -19.66
N GLU A 46 -2.09 -30.27 -19.56
CA GLU A 46 -3.29 -30.44 -18.71
C GLU A 46 -2.98 -30.41 -17.21
N GLU A 47 -1.87 -31.05 -16.78
CA GLU A 47 -1.48 -31.20 -15.37
C GLU A 47 -0.11 -30.57 -15.03
N GLY A 48 0.46 -29.76 -15.93
CA GLY A 48 1.78 -29.18 -15.73
C GLY A 48 1.77 -27.87 -14.95
N LYS A 49 2.90 -27.17 -15.03
CA LYS A 49 3.16 -25.95 -14.27
C LYS A 49 2.24 -24.81 -14.70
N ALA A 50 1.90 -23.94 -13.76
CA ALA A 50 1.04 -22.79 -14.01
C ALA A 50 1.65 -21.49 -13.48
N PHE A 51 1.87 -20.55 -14.37
CA PHE A 51 2.21 -19.17 -14.04
C PHE A 51 0.93 -18.35 -13.91
N HIS A 52 0.84 -17.49 -12.88
CA HIS A 52 -0.31 -16.63 -12.63
C HIS A 52 0.08 -15.16 -12.64
N PHE A 53 -0.67 -14.35 -13.38
CA PHE A 53 -0.57 -12.90 -13.43
C PHE A 53 -1.89 -12.25 -13.05
N ARG A 54 -1.89 -11.63 -11.87
CA ARG A 54 -3.08 -11.01 -11.28
C ARG A 54 -3.00 -9.50 -11.36
N PHE A 55 -4.09 -8.86 -11.74
CA PHE A 55 -4.21 -7.40 -11.78
C PHE A 55 -5.63 -6.93 -11.46
N GLY A 56 -5.75 -5.70 -10.99
CA GLY A 56 -7.01 -4.99 -10.85
C GLY A 56 -7.25 -4.04 -12.02
N ALA A 57 -8.49 -3.62 -12.19
CA ALA A 57 -8.88 -2.60 -13.16
C ALA A 57 -9.60 -1.45 -12.45
N LEU A 58 -9.23 -0.21 -12.77
CA LEU A 58 -10.01 0.95 -12.35
C LEU A 58 -11.33 0.96 -13.12
N HIS A 59 -12.44 1.05 -12.40
CA HIS A 59 -13.77 1.07 -13.01
C HIS A 59 -14.04 2.42 -13.69
N GLN A 60 -14.86 2.40 -14.74
CA GLN A 60 -15.20 3.57 -15.57
C GLN A 60 -13.97 4.25 -16.19
N CYS A 61 -12.87 3.51 -16.38
CA CYS A 61 -11.66 3.97 -17.04
C CYS A 61 -11.10 2.83 -17.89
N SER A 62 -10.90 3.06 -19.19
CA SER A 62 -10.28 2.03 -20.02
C SER A 62 -8.80 1.88 -19.68
N LEU A 63 -8.29 0.67 -19.82
CA LEU A 63 -6.89 0.32 -19.61
C LEU A 63 -6.36 -0.55 -20.74
N ARG A 64 -5.04 -0.58 -20.89
CA ARG A 64 -4.34 -1.58 -21.70
C ARG A 64 -3.59 -2.52 -20.77
N VAL A 65 -3.92 -3.81 -20.81
CA VAL A 65 -3.11 -4.84 -20.16
C VAL A 65 -1.81 -4.94 -20.93
N ARG A 66 -0.67 -4.73 -20.28
CA ARG A 66 0.66 -4.88 -20.89
C ARG A 66 1.46 -5.83 -20.03
N MET A 67 1.37 -7.13 -20.33
CA MET A 67 2.07 -8.16 -19.58
C MET A 67 3.32 -8.60 -20.35
N PRO A 68 4.54 -8.24 -19.88
CA PRO A 68 5.77 -8.83 -20.40
C PRO A 68 5.79 -10.34 -20.15
N LEU A 69 6.08 -11.12 -21.18
CA LEU A 69 6.11 -12.58 -21.08
C LEU A 69 7.33 -13.10 -20.32
N ASN A 70 8.42 -12.33 -20.19
CA ASN A 70 9.54 -12.71 -19.32
C ASN A 70 9.19 -12.74 -17.82
N LEU A 71 7.99 -12.31 -17.43
CA LEU A 71 7.51 -12.49 -16.05
C LEU A 71 7.32 -13.95 -15.68
N VAL A 72 7.15 -14.84 -16.66
CA VAL A 72 7.05 -16.29 -16.44
C VAL A 72 8.29 -16.88 -15.77
N ASP A 73 9.42 -16.17 -15.79
CA ASP A 73 10.65 -16.58 -15.12
C ASP A 73 10.59 -16.43 -13.59
N GLN A 74 9.57 -15.76 -13.04
CA GLN A 74 9.39 -15.49 -11.59
C GLN A 74 10.56 -14.72 -10.93
N ASN A 75 11.41 -14.08 -11.73
CA ASN A 75 12.56 -13.30 -11.27
C ASN A 75 12.19 -12.00 -10.54
N ARG A 76 10.94 -11.55 -10.67
CA ARG A 76 10.36 -10.41 -9.97
C ARG A 76 8.93 -10.72 -9.57
N TRP A 77 8.48 -10.14 -8.45
CA TRP A 77 7.09 -10.31 -8.05
C TRP A 77 6.15 -9.66 -9.06
N GLY A 78 6.40 -8.46 -9.57
CA GLY A 78 5.46 -7.83 -10.49
C GLY A 78 6.07 -6.73 -11.32
N ILE A 79 5.19 -5.94 -11.91
CA ILE A 79 5.55 -4.72 -12.65
C ILE A 79 4.78 -3.54 -12.09
N ASP A 80 5.11 -2.35 -12.57
CA ASP A 80 4.38 -1.16 -12.21
C ASP A 80 2.99 -1.11 -12.83
N ARG A 81 2.08 -0.44 -12.11
CA ARG A 81 0.77 -0.11 -12.64
C ARG A 81 0.89 0.98 -13.71
N GLU A 82 -0.01 0.99 -14.68
CA GLU A 82 -0.05 2.02 -15.73
C GLU A 82 -1.48 2.49 -15.94
N GLY A 83 -1.73 3.79 -15.75
CA GLY A 83 -3.08 4.33 -15.78
C GLY A 83 -4.06 3.50 -14.93
N ALA A 84 -5.12 3.01 -15.56
CA ALA A 84 -6.17 2.20 -14.96
C ALA A 84 -5.85 0.69 -14.83
N PHE A 85 -4.68 0.23 -15.28
CA PHE A 85 -4.19 -1.15 -15.11
C PHE A 85 -3.48 -1.27 -13.75
N LEU A 86 -4.16 -1.83 -12.75
CA LEU A 86 -3.77 -1.70 -11.33
C LEU A 86 -3.06 -2.96 -10.80
N LYS A 87 -2.04 -2.76 -9.97
CA LYS A 87 -1.37 -3.79 -9.16
C LYS A 87 -1.10 -5.13 -9.91
N PRO A 88 -0.39 -5.11 -11.05
CA PRO A 88 0.00 -6.34 -11.75
C PRO A 88 1.04 -7.13 -10.95
N ARG A 89 0.71 -8.36 -10.56
CA ARG A 89 1.53 -9.23 -9.70
C ARG A 89 1.58 -10.65 -10.24
N CYS A 90 2.76 -11.24 -10.18
CA CYS A 90 3.06 -12.61 -10.58
C CYS A 90 3.02 -13.52 -9.35
N SER A 91 2.66 -14.79 -9.59
CA SER A 91 2.71 -15.89 -8.61
C SER A 91 2.64 -17.23 -9.36
N GLY A 92 2.64 -18.35 -8.63
CA GLY A 92 2.64 -19.68 -9.24
C GLY A 92 4.04 -20.16 -9.54
N ASP A 93 4.18 -20.94 -10.60
CA ASP A 93 5.42 -21.60 -10.99
C ASP A 93 6.15 -20.80 -12.08
N ARG A 94 7.43 -21.15 -12.30
CA ARG A 94 8.14 -20.81 -13.54
C ARG A 94 7.61 -21.68 -14.68
N VAL A 95 7.25 -21.08 -15.81
CA VAL A 95 6.81 -21.83 -17.01
C VAL A 95 7.69 -21.59 -18.22
N ASP A 96 7.82 -22.61 -19.07
CA ASP A 96 8.49 -22.59 -20.37
C ASP A 96 7.46 -22.26 -21.47
N LEU A 97 7.59 -21.08 -22.08
CA LEU A 97 6.68 -20.62 -23.14
C LEU A 97 6.64 -21.55 -24.36
N ALA A 98 7.67 -22.38 -24.59
CA ALA A 98 7.66 -23.39 -25.64
C ALA A 98 6.67 -24.55 -25.36
N LYS A 99 6.30 -24.74 -24.09
CA LYS A 99 5.40 -25.81 -23.62
C LYS A 99 4.00 -25.31 -23.26
N VAL A 100 3.82 -23.99 -23.12
CA VAL A 100 2.51 -23.40 -22.83
C VAL A 100 1.56 -23.65 -24.00
N ASP A 101 0.43 -24.30 -23.73
CA ASP A 101 -0.62 -24.64 -24.69
C ASP A 101 -1.98 -24.03 -24.33
N ARG A 102 -2.08 -23.40 -23.16
CA ARG A 102 -3.32 -22.86 -22.64
C ARG A 102 -3.11 -21.57 -21.84
N MET A 103 -4.01 -20.62 -22.07
CA MET A 103 -4.20 -19.44 -21.22
C MET A 103 -5.61 -19.47 -20.62
N ARG A 104 -5.72 -19.25 -19.31
CA ARG A 104 -7.02 -19.04 -18.64
C ARG A 104 -7.10 -17.63 -18.10
N PHE A 105 -8.17 -16.93 -18.41
CA PHE A 105 -8.45 -15.56 -17.97
C PHE A 105 -9.67 -15.54 -17.06
N THR A 106 -9.45 -15.38 -15.77
CA THR A 106 -10.45 -15.60 -14.72
C THR A 106 -10.81 -14.30 -14.04
N LEU A 107 -12.09 -14.10 -13.73
CA LEU A 107 -12.53 -12.99 -12.89
C LEU A 107 -12.58 -13.42 -11.41
N LEU A 108 -11.81 -12.72 -10.57
CA LEU A 108 -11.85 -12.83 -9.12
C LEU A 108 -12.71 -11.70 -8.54
N ARG A 109 -14.01 -11.96 -8.41
CA ARG A 109 -14.98 -10.99 -7.88
C ARG A 109 -14.64 -10.59 -6.43
N LYS A 110 -14.72 -9.31 -6.12
CA LYS A 110 -14.57 -8.76 -4.74
C LYS A 110 -15.90 -8.31 -4.12
N SER A 111 -17.00 -8.58 -4.80
CA SER A 111 -18.36 -8.22 -4.42
C SER A 111 -19.31 -9.33 -4.91
N PRO A 112 -20.46 -9.56 -4.24
CA PRO A 112 -21.51 -10.43 -4.77
C PRO A 112 -22.21 -9.84 -6.01
N GLN A 113 -21.97 -8.55 -6.32
CA GLN A 113 -22.59 -7.89 -7.46
C GLN A 113 -21.97 -8.37 -8.79
N PRO A 114 -22.75 -8.47 -9.87
CA PRO A 114 -22.22 -8.77 -11.20
C PRO A 114 -21.17 -7.75 -11.63
N VAL A 115 -20.08 -8.23 -12.24
CA VAL A 115 -19.07 -7.39 -12.88
C VAL A 115 -19.32 -7.41 -14.38
N ARG A 116 -19.39 -6.22 -15.00
CA ARG A 116 -19.46 -6.07 -16.45
C ARG A 116 -18.16 -5.48 -16.96
N TRP A 117 -17.57 -6.11 -17.97
CA TRP A 117 -16.44 -5.54 -18.68
C TRP A 117 -16.55 -5.84 -20.17
N CYS A 118 -15.88 -5.03 -20.97
CA CYS A 118 -15.58 -5.36 -22.36
C CYS A 118 -14.07 -5.39 -22.56
N MET A 119 -13.63 -6.17 -23.54
CA MET A 119 -12.22 -6.28 -23.89
C MET A 119 -12.04 -6.60 -25.37
N THR A 120 -10.91 -6.21 -25.93
CA THR A 120 -10.45 -6.74 -27.22
C THR A 120 -9.94 -8.17 -27.06
N ASN A 121 -9.72 -8.86 -28.18
CA ASN A 121 -8.97 -10.11 -28.15
C ASN A 121 -7.56 -9.87 -27.60
N PHE A 122 -7.01 -10.89 -26.94
CA PHE A 122 -5.60 -10.90 -26.57
C PHE A 122 -4.73 -10.99 -27.83
N ILE A 123 -3.64 -10.23 -27.82
CA ILE A 123 -2.62 -10.22 -28.85
C ILE A 123 -1.29 -10.63 -28.21
N ALA A 124 -0.64 -11.63 -28.78
CA ALA A 124 0.74 -11.96 -28.49
C ALA A 124 1.64 -11.09 -29.38
N ALA A 125 2.30 -10.10 -28.78
CA ALA A 125 3.10 -9.11 -29.48
C ALA A 125 4.60 -9.42 -29.36
N GLU A 126 5.34 -9.35 -30.47
CA GLU A 126 6.80 -9.54 -30.48
C GLU A 126 7.55 -8.35 -29.85
N THR A 127 6.94 -7.17 -29.84
CA THR A 127 7.50 -5.93 -29.29
C THR A 127 6.60 -5.35 -28.21
N GLU A 128 7.16 -4.44 -27.42
CA GLU A 128 6.44 -3.75 -26.36
C GLU A 128 5.28 -2.91 -26.94
N PRO A 129 4.01 -3.21 -26.61
CA PRO A 129 2.86 -2.43 -27.05
C PRO A 129 2.93 -1.01 -26.49
N PRO A 130 2.48 0.04 -27.20
CA PRO A 130 2.52 1.39 -26.64
C PRO A 130 1.55 1.52 -25.45
N ARG A 131 1.91 2.39 -24.50
CA ARG A 131 1.04 2.80 -23.39
C ARG A 131 -0.26 3.40 -23.90
N LEU A 132 -1.34 3.24 -23.15
CA LEU A 132 -2.62 3.87 -23.47
C LEU A 132 -2.56 5.35 -23.11
N ALA A 133 -2.38 6.22 -24.11
CA ALA A 133 -2.18 7.65 -23.89
C ALA A 133 -3.44 8.42 -23.49
N ARG A 134 -4.63 7.95 -23.93
CA ARG A 134 -5.92 8.59 -23.66
C ARG A 134 -6.95 7.54 -23.24
N PRO A 135 -7.13 7.30 -21.94
CA PRO A 135 -8.14 6.37 -21.49
C PRO A 135 -9.56 6.92 -21.76
N VAL A 136 -10.46 6.04 -22.20
CA VAL A 136 -11.89 6.31 -22.25
C VAL A 136 -12.42 6.39 -20.82
N LEU A 137 -13.13 7.48 -20.52
CA LEU A 137 -13.78 7.75 -19.24
C LEU A 137 -15.29 7.92 -19.45
N PRO A 138 -16.09 6.85 -19.49
CA PRO A 138 -17.52 6.93 -19.80
C PRO A 138 -18.33 7.81 -18.85
N LYS A 139 -17.81 8.07 -17.64
CA LYS A 139 -18.43 8.93 -16.61
C LYS A 139 -17.71 10.28 -16.44
N GLY A 140 -16.76 10.59 -17.31
CA GLY A 140 -15.87 11.75 -17.16
C GLY A 140 -14.91 11.56 -15.97
N PRO A 141 -14.48 12.65 -15.32
CA PRO A 141 -13.58 12.56 -14.18
C PRO A 141 -14.15 11.70 -13.04
N LEU A 142 -13.27 10.96 -12.39
CA LEU A 142 -13.59 9.96 -11.37
C LEU A 142 -13.39 10.48 -9.95
N LEU A 143 -12.53 11.48 -9.77
CA LEU A 143 -12.34 12.20 -8.50
C LEU A 143 -12.85 13.64 -8.61
N ASP A 144 -13.49 14.10 -7.52
CA ASP A 144 -13.93 15.49 -7.36
C ASP A 144 -12.79 16.39 -6.85
N GLU A 145 -13.05 17.69 -6.66
CA GLU A 145 -12.00 18.61 -6.23
C GLU A 145 -11.47 18.32 -4.82
N LEU A 146 -12.19 17.55 -3.99
CA LEU A 146 -11.79 17.16 -2.64
C LEU A 146 -11.05 15.81 -2.62
N GLY A 147 -10.87 15.17 -3.77
CA GLY A 147 -10.27 13.84 -3.90
C GLY A 147 -11.23 12.70 -3.58
N GLN A 148 -12.54 12.96 -3.51
CA GLN A 148 -13.55 11.94 -3.27
C GLN A 148 -14.05 11.34 -4.58
N SER A 149 -14.54 10.11 -4.52
CA SER A 149 -15.11 9.46 -5.70
C SER A 149 -16.35 10.21 -6.21
N ARG A 150 -16.36 10.51 -7.52
CA ARG A 150 -17.53 11.02 -8.25
C ARG A 150 -18.55 9.95 -8.61
N LEU A 151 -18.20 8.68 -8.41
CA LEU A 151 -19.03 7.54 -8.77
C LEU A 151 -19.83 6.98 -7.60
N HIS A 152 -19.35 7.20 -6.37
CA HIS A 152 -19.94 6.68 -5.15
C HIS A 152 -20.65 7.78 -4.35
N GLU A 153 -21.73 7.40 -3.70
CA GLU A 153 -22.50 8.25 -2.79
C GLU A 153 -22.60 7.58 -1.42
N TRP A 154 -22.42 8.36 -0.35
CA TRP A 154 -22.57 7.91 1.03
C TRP A 154 -23.04 9.08 1.91
N THR A 155 -23.65 8.76 3.05
CA THR A 155 -24.35 9.74 3.91
C THR A 155 -23.44 10.88 4.40
N THR A 156 -22.17 10.60 4.68
CA THR A 156 -21.22 11.58 5.23
C THR A 156 -20.30 12.24 4.20
N LYS A 157 -20.56 12.04 2.90
CA LYS A 157 -19.77 12.64 1.80
C LYS A 157 -19.77 14.16 1.91
N THR A 158 -18.59 14.76 1.89
CA THR A 158 -18.44 16.21 1.97
C THR A 158 -18.90 16.83 0.65
N ARG A 159 -19.80 17.81 0.71
CA ARG A 159 -20.50 18.37 -0.45
C ARG A 159 -19.88 19.65 -0.98
N SER A 160 -19.06 20.35 -0.19
CA SER A 160 -18.36 21.55 -0.64
C SER A 160 -17.05 21.80 0.10
N VAL A 161 -16.25 22.72 -0.44
CA VAL A 161 -15.03 23.21 0.20
C VAL A 161 -15.34 23.90 1.53
N GLU A 162 -16.45 24.62 1.64
CA GLU A 162 -16.88 25.29 2.88
C GLU A 162 -17.20 24.27 3.97
N GLU A 163 -17.93 23.21 3.64
CA GLU A 163 -18.22 22.12 4.58
C GLU A 163 -16.94 21.43 5.05
N LEU A 164 -16.01 21.15 4.14
CA LEU A 164 -14.70 20.61 4.47
C LEU A 164 -13.96 21.50 5.48
N LYS A 165 -13.88 22.81 5.19
CA LYS A 165 -13.20 23.78 6.06
C LYS A 165 -13.81 23.81 7.45
N GLN A 166 -15.14 23.86 7.54
CA GLN A 166 -15.85 23.85 8.82
C GLN A 166 -15.57 22.58 9.62
N ARG A 167 -15.61 21.40 8.96
CA ARG A 167 -15.31 20.11 9.61
C ARG A 167 -13.88 20.08 10.17
N LEU A 168 -12.88 20.45 9.36
CA LEU A 168 -11.48 20.45 9.78
C LEU A 168 -11.20 21.47 10.90
N GLN A 169 -11.80 22.66 10.84
CA GLN A 169 -11.70 23.66 11.91
C GLN A 169 -12.31 23.15 13.22
N GLN A 170 -13.49 22.51 13.15
CA GLN A 170 -14.14 21.93 14.33
C GLN A 170 -13.34 20.76 14.93
N GLN A 171 -12.75 19.91 14.09
CA GLN A 171 -11.85 18.85 14.53
C GLN A 171 -10.62 19.42 15.25
N LEU A 172 -10.01 20.48 14.71
CA LEU A 172 -8.87 21.12 15.37
C LEU A 172 -9.25 21.71 16.74
N LEU A 173 -10.40 22.38 16.83
CA LEU A 173 -10.90 22.97 18.08
C LEU A 173 -11.14 21.90 19.16
N THR A 174 -11.62 20.71 18.78
CA THR A 174 -11.96 19.63 19.72
C THR A 174 -10.80 18.68 20.00
N ALA A 175 -9.78 18.62 19.15
CA ALA A 175 -8.66 17.69 19.29
C ALA A 175 -7.94 17.77 20.66
N GLN A 176 -7.88 18.97 21.26
CA GLN A 176 -7.22 19.19 22.55
C GLN A 176 -8.03 18.69 23.75
N THR A 177 -9.35 18.52 23.60
CA THR A 177 -10.22 18.02 24.66
C THR A 177 -10.31 16.49 24.67
N HIS A 178 -9.90 15.84 23.57
CA HIS A 178 -9.85 14.40 23.47
C HIS A 178 -8.71 13.81 24.32
N THR A 179 -9.10 13.09 25.36
CA THR A 179 -8.20 12.40 26.29
C THR A 179 -8.45 10.90 26.26
N TRP A 180 -7.47 10.11 26.68
CA TRP A 180 -7.70 8.70 26.92
C TRP A 180 -8.65 8.49 28.11
N PRO A 181 -9.32 7.33 28.19
CA PRO A 181 -10.09 6.95 29.36
C PRO A 181 -9.26 7.05 30.65
N GLU A 182 -9.89 7.42 31.77
CA GLU A 182 -9.20 7.59 33.05
C GLU A 182 -8.48 6.32 33.52
N SER A 183 -8.91 5.15 33.07
CA SER A 183 -8.28 3.85 33.33
C SER A 183 -6.87 3.71 32.71
N PHE A 184 -6.47 4.61 31.81
CA PHE A 184 -5.17 4.57 31.16
C PHE A 184 -4.13 5.39 31.91
N THR A 185 -2.89 4.90 31.97
CA THR A 185 -1.72 5.67 32.41
C THR A 185 -1.40 6.77 31.40
N ARG A 186 -0.42 7.62 31.70
CA ARG A 186 0.11 8.61 30.74
C ARG A 186 0.73 7.97 29.49
N TRP A 187 0.97 6.66 29.51
CA TRP A 187 1.50 5.86 28.40
C TRP A 187 0.43 4.96 27.78
N GLY A 188 -0.84 5.08 28.19
CA GLY A 188 -1.91 4.23 27.67
C GLY A 188 -1.95 2.80 28.23
N GLY A 189 -1.19 2.52 29.30
CA GLY A 189 -1.23 1.26 30.03
C GLY A 189 -2.41 1.18 31.00
N TRP A 190 -2.74 -0.01 31.48
CA TRP A 190 -3.91 -0.25 32.32
C TRP A 190 -3.61 0.01 33.81
N LYS A 191 -4.06 1.15 34.34
CA LYS A 191 -3.71 1.64 35.70
C LYS A 191 -3.99 0.66 36.84
N VAL A 192 -4.99 -0.21 36.72
CA VAL A 192 -5.34 -1.15 37.81
C VAL A 192 -4.45 -2.39 37.82
N ARG A 193 -3.60 -2.58 36.80
CA ARG A 193 -2.74 -3.76 36.67
C ARG A 193 -1.28 -3.36 36.57
N ARG A 194 -0.66 -3.06 37.71
CA ARG A 194 0.79 -2.87 37.80
C ARG A 194 1.50 -4.22 37.88
N LEU A 195 2.41 -4.47 36.94
CA LEU A 195 3.16 -5.74 36.82
C LEU A 195 4.59 -5.61 37.34
N THR A 196 5.20 -4.43 37.20
CA THR A 196 6.58 -4.17 37.62
C THR A 196 6.70 -2.79 38.29
N ARG A 197 7.91 -2.45 38.74
CA ARG A 197 8.20 -1.09 39.24
C ARG A 197 8.26 -0.05 38.12
N GLY A 198 8.35 -0.46 36.86
CA GLY A 198 8.67 0.39 35.71
C GLY A 198 10.18 0.51 35.53
N THR A 199 10.64 0.50 34.28
CA THR A 199 12.07 0.65 33.92
C THR A 199 12.36 2.01 33.29
N GLY A 200 11.32 2.84 33.06
CA GLY A 200 11.41 4.03 32.22
C GLY A 200 11.23 3.75 30.73
N PHE A 201 11.10 2.49 30.32
CA PHE A 201 10.90 2.07 28.92
C PHE A 201 9.84 0.98 28.81
N PHE A 202 9.29 0.80 27.61
CA PHE A 202 8.45 -0.36 27.33
C PHE A 202 9.27 -1.66 27.45
N SER A 203 8.63 -2.71 27.97
CA SER A 203 9.26 -4.02 28.16
C SER A 203 8.23 -5.15 28.05
N THR A 204 8.68 -6.40 28.16
CA THR A 204 7.80 -7.58 28.21
C THR A 204 7.78 -8.19 29.60
N HIS A 205 6.63 -8.75 29.99
CA HIS A 205 6.47 -9.49 31.24
C HIS A 205 5.54 -10.68 31.05
N HIS A 206 5.97 -11.85 31.51
CA HIS A 206 5.12 -13.04 31.57
C HIS A 206 4.60 -13.20 33.00
N ASP A 207 3.28 -13.11 33.19
CA ASP A 207 2.65 -13.13 34.52
C ASP A 207 2.38 -14.55 35.07
N GLY A 208 2.96 -15.57 34.43
CA GLY A 208 2.71 -16.99 34.71
C GLY A 208 1.59 -17.61 33.85
N ARG A 209 0.77 -16.80 33.17
CA ARG A 209 -0.30 -17.28 32.28
C ARG A 209 -0.22 -16.73 30.86
N ARG A 210 0.19 -15.47 30.69
CA ARG A 210 0.33 -14.84 29.37
C ARG A 210 1.41 -13.77 29.36
N TRP A 211 1.84 -13.44 28.14
CA TRP A 211 2.72 -12.31 27.88
C TRP A 211 1.95 -10.99 27.88
N TRP A 212 2.59 -9.98 28.45
CA TRP A 212 2.18 -8.59 28.42
C TRP A 212 3.32 -7.74 27.89
N LEU A 213 2.99 -6.67 27.19
CA LEU A 213 3.86 -5.49 27.21
C LEU A 213 3.67 -4.78 28.56
N VAL A 214 4.68 -4.06 28.99
CA VAL A 214 4.66 -3.25 30.21
C VAL A 214 5.05 -1.83 29.82
N ASP A 215 4.25 -0.86 30.22
CA ASP A 215 4.53 0.55 29.98
C ASP A 215 5.73 1.04 30.84
N PRO A 216 6.31 2.22 30.52
CA PRO A 216 7.46 2.76 31.26
C PRO A 216 7.29 2.87 32.78
N ASP A 217 6.04 3.02 33.25
CA ASP A 217 5.71 3.20 34.68
C ASP A 217 5.41 1.84 35.38
N GLY A 218 5.41 0.73 34.63
CA GLY A 218 5.31 -0.64 35.14
C GLY A 218 3.92 -1.27 35.01
N TYR A 219 3.00 -0.67 34.26
CA TYR A 219 1.62 -1.16 34.10
C TYR A 219 1.46 -2.04 32.87
N ALA A 220 0.53 -2.99 32.94
CA ALA A 220 0.20 -3.85 31.81
C ALA A 220 -0.23 -2.99 30.60
N PHE A 221 0.37 -3.27 29.45
CA PHE A 221 0.14 -2.55 28.21
C PHE A 221 -0.33 -3.50 27.13
N TRP A 222 -1.33 -3.07 26.37
CA TRP A 222 -1.82 -3.75 25.18
C TRP A 222 -1.75 -2.74 24.04
N SER A 223 -0.83 -2.95 23.10
CA SER A 223 -0.57 -2.04 21.99
C SER A 223 -1.72 -2.11 20.99
N VAL A 224 -2.49 -1.03 20.87
CA VAL A 224 -3.56 -0.90 19.87
C VAL A 224 -3.42 0.45 19.19
N GLY A 225 -3.24 0.41 17.87
CA GLY A 225 -2.96 1.58 17.07
C GLY A 225 -3.34 1.38 15.61
N LEU A 226 -3.22 2.46 14.86
CA LEU A 226 -3.32 2.46 13.40
C LEU A 226 -1.91 2.58 12.82
N ASP A 227 -1.66 1.80 11.78
CA ASP A 227 -0.51 2.02 10.90
C ASP A 227 -0.76 3.24 10.00
N CYS A 228 0.30 3.78 9.40
CA CYS A 228 0.23 4.90 8.47
C CYS A 228 -0.45 6.15 9.06
N VAL A 229 -0.23 6.45 10.34
CA VAL A 229 -0.62 7.74 10.93
C VAL A 229 0.34 8.80 10.41
N ARG A 230 0.02 9.28 9.22
CA ARG A 230 0.70 10.35 8.48
C ARG A 230 -0.31 10.96 7.52
N VAL A 231 0.09 12.00 6.80
CA VAL A 231 -0.74 12.56 5.73
C VAL A 231 -0.74 11.60 4.53
N ASP A 232 -1.52 10.53 4.63
CA ASP A 232 -1.56 9.44 3.65
C ASP A 232 -2.87 9.42 2.89
N THR A 233 -2.85 9.92 1.66
CA THR A 233 -3.86 9.64 0.60
C THR A 233 -3.24 9.85 -0.79
N THR A 234 -1.93 9.59 -0.89
CA THR A 234 -1.16 9.90 -2.09
C THR A 234 -1.58 8.96 -3.21
N ALA A 235 -2.23 9.49 -4.24
CA ALA A 235 -2.71 8.76 -5.39
C ALA A 235 -1.76 8.96 -6.57
N ASN A 236 -1.24 7.88 -7.15
CA ASN A 236 -0.59 7.97 -8.46
C ASN A 236 -1.67 8.34 -9.48
N TYR A 237 -1.43 9.37 -10.28
CA TYR A 237 -2.34 9.85 -11.32
C TYR A 237 -1.72 9.83 -12.72
N GLU A 238 -0.52 9.26 -12.87
CA GLU A 238 0.12 9.15 -14.18
C GLU A 238 -0.73 8.33 -15.16
N GLY A 239 -1.08 8.97 -16.28
CA GLY A 239 -1.98 8.41 -17.31
C GLY A 239 -3.46 8.46 -16.91
N LEU A 240 -3.80 9.22 -15.86
CA LEU A 240 -5.15 9.41 -15.31
C LEU A 240 -5.46 10.89 -15.06
N GLU A 241 -4.75 11.81 -15.71
CA GLU A 241 -4.92 13.25 -15.52
C GLU A 241 -6.37 13.68 -15.78
N ASP A 242 -6.97 13.19 -16.87
CA ASP A 242 -8.37 13.46 -17.23
C ASP A 242 -9.40 12.83 -16.26
N ALA A 243 -8.95 11.91 -15.39
CA ALA A 243 -9.80 11.32 -14.35
C ALA A 243 -9.92 12.22 -13.11
N LEU A 244 -9.21 13.35 -13.04
CA LEU A 244 -9.25 14.29 -11.93
C LEU A 244 -10.03 15.55 -12.33
N SER A 245 -11.06 15.93 -11.58
CA SER A 245 -11.79 17.18 -11.89
C SER A 245 -11.05 18.45 -11.49
N TRP A 246 -10.03 18.31 -10.64
CA TRP A 246 -9.22 19.41 -10.15
C TRP A 246 -7.76 18.97 -10.05
N LEU A 247 -6.90 19.65 -10.79
CA LEU A 247 -5.46 19.43 -10.82
C LEU A 247 -4.79 20.83 -10.82
N PRO A 248 -4.45 21.39 -9.64
CA PRO A 248 -3.93 22.75 -9.55
C PRO A 248 -2.52 22.84 -10.14
N ASP A 249 -2.08 24.05 -10.51
CA ASP A 249 -0.70 24.28 -10.94
C ASP A 249 0.29 23.82 -9.84
N PRO A 250 1.28 22.95 -10.14
CA PRO A 250 2.31 22.55 -9.17
C PRO A 250 3.16 23.69 -8.61
N THR A 251 3.17 24.86 -9.26
CA THR A 251 3.87 26.07 -8.79
C THR A 251 3.03 26.95 -7.86
N SER A 252 1.76 26.59 -7.64
CA SER A 252 0.86 27.28 -6.69
C SER A 252 1.15 26.92 -5.23
N GLU A 253 0.34 27.45 -4.31
CA GLU A 253 0.38 27.07 -2.88
C GLU A 253 0.18 25.55 -2.63
N PHE A 254 -0.34 24.83 -3.63
CA PHE A 254 -0.53 23.39 -3.58
C PHE A 254 0.70 22.58 -4.02
N GLY A 255 1.86 23.19 -4.28
CA GLY A 255 3.04 22.45 -4.74
C GLY A 255 3.41 21.22 -3.89
N GLU A 256 3.22 21.28 -2.57
CA GLU A 256 3.51 20.17 -1.63
C GLU A 256 2.63 18.93 -1.86
N ILE A 257 1.45 19.06 -2.49
CA ILE A 257 0.56 17.92 -2.71
C ILE A 257 1.09 16.97 -3.77
N TYR A 258 2.09 17.41 -4.55
CA TYR A 258 2.70 16.66 -5.63
C TYR A 258 3.96 15.94 -5.19
N GLN A 259 4.11 14.69 -5.63
CA GLN A 259 5.35 13.94 -5.48
C GLN A 259 5.69 13.24 -6.80
N THR A 260 6.96 13.25 -7.16
CA THR A 260 7.52 12.38 -8.19
C THR A 260 8.40 11.37 -7.49
N ARG A 261 8.10 10.08 -7.64
CA ARG A 261 8.93 9.03 -7.05
C ARG A 261 9.78 8.37 -8.13
N PRO A 262 11.11 8.47 -8.09
CA PRO A 262 11.98 7.61 -8.88
C PRO A 262 12.06 6.23 -8.22
N GLY A 263 12.05 5.14 -9.00
CA GLY A 263 12.26 3.78 -8.48
C GLY A 263 11.16 2.76 -8.82
N PRO A 264 11.01 1.67 -8.04
CA PRO A 264 10.17 0.51 -8.39
C PRO A 264 8.66 0.79 -8.48
N THR A 265 8.23 1.99 -8.08
CA THR A 265 6.90 2.55 -8.33
C THR A 265 7.06 3.94 -8.93
N THR A 266 7.45 4.00 -10.20
CA THR A 266 7.64 5.28 -10.89
C THR A 266 6.27 5.92 -11.15
N GLY A 267 6.18 7.23 -10.92
CA GLY A 267 5.04 7.99 -11.40
C GLY A 267 4.85 9.34 -10.72
N ARG A 268 3.80 10.03 -11.19
CA ARG A 268 3.34 11.30 -10.64
C ARG A 268 2.23 11.05 -9.64
N PHE A 269 2.32 11.66 -8.47
CA PHE A 269 1.38 11.46 -7.39
C PHE A 269 0.79 12.79 -6.90
N ILE A 270 -0.45 12.73 -6.44
CA ILE A 270 -1.21 13.85 -5.87
C ILE A 270 -1.83 13.42 -4.53
N ASN A 271 -1.81 14.30 -3.51
CA ASN A 271 -2.36 14.03 -2.19
C ASN A 271 -3.47 15.03 -1.83
N TYR A 272 -4.74 14.62 -2.01
CA TYR A 272 -5.88 15.49 -1.73
C TYR A 272 -6.13 15.73 -0.24
N LEU A 273 -5.68 14.85 0.66
CA LEU A 273 -5.70 15.13 2.10
C LEU A 273 -4.83 16.36 2.42
N ALA A 274 -3.61 16.42 1.89
CA ALA A 274 -2.75 17.60 2.02
C ALA A 274 -3.43 18.84 1.41
N ALA A 275 -3.99 18.74 0.20
CA ALA A 275 -4.71 19.83 -0.43
C ALA A 275 -5.87 20.37 0.44
N ASN A 276 -6.63 19.46 1.06
CA ASN A 276 -7.77 19.80 1.91
C ASN A 276 -7.35 20.52 3.20
N PHE A 277 -6.21 20.14 3.78
CA PHE A 277 -5.61 20.85 4.91
C PHE A 277 -5.07 22.22 4.50
N ILE A 278 -4.34 22.31 3.38
CA ILE A 278 -3.82 23.59 2.84
C ILE A 278 -4.97 24.57 2.56
N ARG A 279 -6.06 24.11 1.92
CA ARG A 279 -7.27 24.93 1.69
C ARG A 279 -7.83 25.55 2.96
N THR A 280 -7.78 24.81 4.07
CA THR A 280 -8.42 25.19 5.32
C THR A 280 -7.52 26.06 6.20
N PHE A 281 -6.24 25.73 6.25
CA PHE A 281 -5.31 26.27 7.24
C PHE A 281 -4.17 27.09 6.66
N GLY A 282 -4.08 27.17 5.33
CA GLY A 282 -2.97 27.76 4.58
C GLY A 282 -1.81 26.77 4.37
N PRO A 283 -0.87 27.10 3.48
CA PRO A 283 0.28 26.26 3.15
C PRO A 283 1.31 26.14 4.28
N GLN A 284 1.23 26.99 5.32
CA GLN A 284 2.16 26.98 6.44
C GLN A 284 1.51 26.36 7.69
N GLY A 285 2.22 25.44 8.34
CA GLY A 285 1.83 24.84 9.63
C GLY A 285 0.59 23.91 9.57
N TRP A 286 0.13 23.55 8.37
CA TRP A 286 -1.02 22.65 8.23
C TRP A 286 -0.73 21.23 8.72
N ARG A 287 0.52 20.76 8.61
CA ARG A 287 0.94 19.43 9.10
C ARG A 287 0.85 19.31 10.61
N ASP A 288 1.25 20.34 11.35
CA ASP A 288 1.15 20.35 12.81
C ASP A 288 -0.32 20.31 13.24
N LYS A 289 -1.20 21.04 12.52
CA LYS A 289 -2.65 21.00 12.75
C LYS A 289 -3.23 19.62 12.41
N TRP A 290 -2.75 18.99 11.33
CA TRP A 290 -3.10 17.60 11.01
C TRP A 290 -2.70 16.65 12.14
N ALA A 291 -1.46 16.74 12.64
CA ALA A 291 -0.96 15.88 13.71
C ALA A 291 -1.75 16.07 15.01
N GLN A 292 -2.10 17.31 15.37
CA GLN A 292 -2.96 17.62 16.50
C GLN A 292 -4.33 16.94 16.37
N ILE A 293 -4.98 17.09 15.21
CA ILE A 293 -6.28 16.43 14.93
C ILE A 293 -6.12 14.91 15.02
N ALA A 294 -5.13 14.34 14.34
CA ALA A 294 -4.91 12.90 14.29
C ALA A 294 -4.72 12.30 15.69
N PHE A 295 -3.85 12.87 16.53
CA PHE A 295 -3.63 12.36 17.89
C PHE A 295 -4.79 12.62 18.83
N GLY A 296 -5.53 13.71 18.65
CA GLY A 296 -6.80 13.93 19.35
C GLY A 296 -7.80 12.82 19.03
N GLU A 297 -7.99 12.49 17.74
CA GLU A 297 -8.89 11.42 17.32
C GLU A 297 -8.43 10.03 17.78
N LEU A 298 -7.13 9.73 17.75
CA LEU A 298 -6.61 8.48 18.32
C LEU A 298 -6.95 8.36 19.81
N ARG A 299 -6.80 9.43 20.59
CA ARG A 299 -7.20 9.45 22.01
C ARG A 299 -8.70 9.25 22.18
N ARG A 300 -9.52 9.97 21.41
CA ARG A 300 -10.99 9.86 21.43
C ARG A 300 -11.48 8.44 21.15
N LEU A 301 -10.81 7.75 20.22
CA LEU A 301 -11.11 6.37 19.82
C LEU A 301 -10.52 5.31 20.76
N GLY A 302 -9.67 5.71 21.72
CA GLY A 302 -9.04 4.82 22.69
C GLY A 302 -7.79 4.10 22.18
N PHE A 303 -7.25 4.48 21.02
CA PHE A 303 -5.96 3.98 20.54
C PHE A 303 -4.83 4.55 21.40
N ASN A 304 -3.94 3.67 21.87
CA ASN A 304 -2.82 4.03 22.74
C ASN A 304 -1.45 3.92 22.05
N THR A 305 -1.41 3.52 20.78
CA THR A 305 -0.15 3.41 20.01
C THR A 305 -0.30 4.04 18.64
N VAL A 306 0.73 4.76 18.19
CA VAL A 306 0.94 5.13 16.79
C VAL A 306 1.68 4.00 16.11
N GLY A 307 1.01 3.32 15.17
CA GLY A 307 1.48 2.11 14.53
C GLY A 307 2.58 2.34 13.48
N ASN A 308 2.93 1.29 12.77
CA ASN A 308 4.03 1.26 11.82
C ASN A 308 3.77 2.17 10.60
N TRP A 309 4.82 2.53 9.85
CA TRP A 309 4.75 3.47 8.70
C TRP A 309 4.14 4.86 8.98
N SER A 310 4.05 5.25 10.24
CA SER A 310 3.58 6.58 10.66
C SER A 310 4.71 7.63 10.61
N GLU A 311 4.34 8.91 10.60
CA GLU A 311 5.28 10.03 10.87
C GLU A 311 5.54 10.08 12.39
N TRP A 312 6.37 9.13 12.85
CA TRP A 312 6.63 8.87 14.27
C TRP A 312 7.28 10.06 15.00
N GLU A 313 7.90 10.99 14.27
CA GLU A 313 8.47 12.22 14.80
C GLU A 313 7.41 13.08 15.50
N TYR A 314 6.20 13.14 14.94
CA TYR A 314 5.06 13.82 15.57
C TYR A 314 4.60 13.08 16.84
N ALA A 315 4.59 11.74 16.82
CA ALA A 315 4.21 10.93 17.97
C ALA A 315 5.21 11.11 19.12
N ARG A 316 6.51 11.10 18.80
CA ARG A 316 7.61 11.42 19.70
C ARG A 316 7.43 12.80 20.33
N GLN A 317 7.20 13.85 19.52
CA GLN A 317 6.99 15.20 20.03
C GLN A 317 5.78 15.28 20.97
N ALA A 318 4.70 14.55 20.66
CA ALA A 318 3.51 14.46 21.48
C ALA A 318 3.62 13.53 22.70
N ARG A 319 4.78 12.85 22.89
CA ARG A 319 4.98 11.77 23.87
C ARG A 319 3.89 10.69 23.80
N PHE A 320 3.40 10.42 22.60
CA PHE A 320 2.43 9.38 22.31
C PHE A 320 3.19 8.08 22.05
N PRO A 321 2.84 6.93 22.68
CA PRO A 321 3.54 5.68 22.44
C PRO A 321 3.55 5.31 20.95
N TYR A 322 4.70 4.94 20.42
CA TYR A 322 4.85 4.69 19.00
C TYR A 322 5.81 3.55 18.70
N VAL A 323 5.67 3.00 17.50
CA VAL A 323 6.63 2.07 16.92
C VAL A 323 7.31 2.72 15.72
N ARG A 324 8.53 2.28 15.42
CA ARG A 324 9.34 2.86 14.33
C ARG A 324 9.74 1.80 13.30
N PRO A 325 9.41 1.96 12.00
CA PRO A 325 10.02 1.16 10.96
C PRO A 325 11.47 1.59 10.77
N LEU A 326 12.35 0.61 10.67
CA LEU A 326 13.71 0.80 10.18
C LEU A 326 13.78 0.38 8.70
N SER A 327 14.72 0.95 7.95
CA SER A 327 14.96 0.60 6.55
C SER A 327 16.34 -0.03 6.37
N PHE A 328 16.39 -1.30 5.95
CA PHE A 328 17.66 -1.98 5.67
C PHE A 328 18.05 -1.79 4.21
N GLN A 329 19.20 -1.14 3.98
CA GLN A 329 19.80 -0.96 2.65
C GLN A 329 21.29 -1.31 2.74
N PRO A 330 21.66 -2.61 2.61
CA PRO A 330 23.04 -3.04 2.70
C PRO A 330 23.87 -2.38 1.59
N SER A 331 25.08 -1.96 1.95
CA SER A 331 26.02 -1.34 1.01
C SER A 331 27.21 -2.25 0.68
N ARG A 332 27.41 -3.30 1.48
CA ARG A 332 28.58 -4.19 1.41
C ARG A 332 28.19 -5.60 1.01
N VAL A 333 27.07 -6.11 1.53
CA VAL A 333 26.63 -7.48 1.22
C VAL A 333 25.78 -7.52 -0.05
N PRO A 334 25.97 -8.55 -0.91
CA PRO A 334 25.09 -8.77 -2.05
C PRO A 334 23.73 -9.32 -1.60
N TYR A 335 22.73 -9.22 -2.47
CA TYR A 335 21.51 -10.01 -2.37
C TYR A 335 21.69 -11.35 -3.08
N ILE A 336 21.31 -12.45 -2.43
CA ILE A 336 21.43 -13.82 -2.98
C ILE A 336 20.13 -14.33 -3.60
N PHE A 337 18.99 -13.78 -3.19
CA PHE A 337 17.69 -14.11 -3.78
C PHE A 337 16.71 -12.96 -3.59
N ARG A 338 16.29 -12.33 -4.70
CA ARG A 338 15.46 -11.12 -4.69
C ARG A 338 16.09 -10.04 -3.79
N ASP A 339 15.47 -9.76 -2.64
CA ASP A 339 15.91 -8.80 -1.63
C ASP A 339 16.47 -9.47 -0.36
N PHE A 340 16.81 -10.77 -0.40
CA PHE A 340 17.45 -11.48 0.71
C PHE A 340 18.96 -11.19 0.74
N PRO A 341 19.49 -10.52 1.77
CA PRO A 341 20.92 -10.23 1.88
C PRO A 341 21.73 -11.49 2.21
N ASP A 342 22.98 -11.57 1.78
CA ASP A 342 23.91 -12.60 2.27
C ASP A 342 24.29 -12.34 3.73
N VAL A 343 23.56 -12.98 4.64
CA VAL A 343 23.79 -12.86 6.10
C VAL A 343 25.04 -13.58 6.59
N PHE A 344 25.68 -14.41 5.76
CA PHE A 344 26.94 -15.09 6.06
C PHE A 344 28.16 -14.38 5.49
N HIS A 345 27.96 -13.36 4.66
CA HIS A 345 29.03 -12.52 4.15
C HIS A 345 29.82 -11.91 5.32
N ARG A 346 31.15 -11.94 5.24
CA ARG A 346 32.05 -11.45 6.32
C ARG A 346 31.76 -10.01 6.77
N ASP A 347 31.22 -9.19 5.85
CA ASP A 347 30.93 -7.78 6.07
C ASP A 347 29.47 -7.52 6.53
N PHE A 348 28.63 -8.56 6.70
CA PHE A 348 27.23 -8.39 7.12
C PHE A 348 27.10 -7.66 8.46
N ALA A 349 28.01 -7.93 9.40
CA ALA A 349 28.03 -7.26 10.70
C ALA A 349 28.19 -5.72 10.57
N LEU A 350 28.88 -5.24 9.53
CA LEU A 350 29.06 -3.81 9.27
C LEU A 350 27.76 -3.18 8.74
N ASP A 351 27.08 -3.85 7.81
CA ASP A 351 25.77 -3.40 7.32
C ASP A 351 24.71 -3.45 8.43
N ALA A 352 24.75 -4.44 9.34
CA ALA A 352 23.88 -4.51 10.50
C ALA A 352 24.14 -3.39 11.52
N ALA A 353 25.40 -2.99 11.72
CA ALA A 353 25.75 -1.86 12.58
C ALA A 353 25.26 -0.53 11.97
N ASP A 354 25.42 -0.34 10.66
CA ASP A 354 24.84 0.80 9.94
C ASP A 354 23.32 0.81 10.01
N TYR A 355 22.71 -0.38 10.00
CA TYR A 355 21.28 -0.48 10.15
C TYR A 355 20.80 0.03 11.52
N ALA A 356 21.46 -0.44 12.60
CA ALA A 356 21.16 -0.05 13.97
C ALA A 356 21.41 1.45 14.24
N ASN A 357 22.31 2.11 13.51
CA ASN A 357 22.60 3.54 13.66
C ASN A 357 21.36 4.44 13.53
N GLN A 358 20.32 3.98 12.83
CA GLN A 358 19.04 4.70 12.73
C GLN A 358 18.41 4.97 14.10
N LEU A 359 18.61 4.08 15.09
CA LEU A 359 18.00 4.17 16.42
C LEU A 359 18.65 5.21 17.35
N LYS A 360 19.80 5.80 16.98
CA LYS A 360 20.56 6.73 17.82
C LYS A 360 19.69 7.85 18.42
N ASP A 361 18.82 8.44 17.61
CA ASP A 361 18.01 9.58 18.03
C ASP A 361 16.82 9.21 18.93
N THR A 362 16.53 7.92 19.10
CA THR A 362 15.35 7.41 19.84
C THR A 362 15.71 6.43 20.96
N VAL A 363 17.00 6.19 21.23
CA VAL A 363 17.44 5.19 22.22
C VAL A 363 16.97 5.49 23.64
N GLU A 364 16.92 6.77 24.02
CA GLU A 364 16.45 7.24 25.33
C GLU A 364 14.99 7.72 25.32
N ASP A 365 14.22 7.41 24.26
CA ASP A 365 12.84 7.86 24.17
C ASP A 365 11.88 6.89 24.90
N PRO A 366 11.29 7.27 26.04
CA PRO A 366 10.37 6.40 26.78
C PRO A 366 9.06 6.13 26.04
N ALA A 367 8.72 6.94 25.02
CA ALA A 367 7.52 6.72 24.20
C ALA A 367 7.74 5.67 23.10
N LEU A 368 8.98 5.27 22.82
CA LEU A 368 9.27 4.23 21.84
C LEU A 368 8.91 2.86 22.42
N VAL A 369 7.84 2.24 21.90
CA VAL A 369 7.42 0.88 22.26
C VAL A 369 8.40 -0.15 21.69
N GLY A 370 8.87 0.08 20.47
CA GLY A 370 9.80 -0.79 19.77
C GLY A 370 9.97 -0.40 18.31
N TYR A 371 10.74 -1.20 17.57
CA TYR A 371 11.04 -0.94 16.17
C TYR A 371 10.90 -2.20 15.31
N PHE A 372 10.57 -2.01 14.04
CA PHE A 372 10.43 -3.09 13.06
C PHE A 372 11.63 -3.11 12.12
N LEU A 373 12.21 -4.30 11.91
CA LEU A 373 13.39 -4.47 11.07
C LEU A 373 13.08 -4.59 9.58
N MET A 374 11.89 -5.04 9.18
CA MET A 374 11.51 -5.18 7.76
C MET A 374 9.98 -5.20 7.65
N ASN A 375 9.49 -5.17 6.42
CA ASN A 375 8.10 -5.47 6.09
C ASN A 375 8.03 -6.35 4.85
N GLU A 376 7.36 -7.49 4.96
CA GLU A 376 7.00 -8.35 3.82
C GLU A 376 8.10 -8.47 2.76
N PRO A 377 9.29 -8.98 3.11
CA PRO A 377 10.39 -9.01 2.17
C PRO A 377 10.05 -9.94 0.98
N GLN A 378 10.45 -9.56 -0.23
CA GLN A 378 10.02 -10.20 -1.48
C GLN A 378 10.46 -11.67 -1.58
N TRP A 379 11.58 -12.02 -0.95
CA TRP A 379 12.02 -13.41 -0.84
C TRP A 379 11.02 -14.32 -0.10
N GLY A 380 10.19 -13.77 0.80
CA GLY A 380 9.14 -14.52 1.49
C GLY A 380 7.94 -14.91 0.62
N PHE A 381 7.89 -14.42 -0.63
CA PHE A 381 6.79 -14.64 -1.57
C PHE A 381 7.23 -15.44 -2.80
N ALA A 382 7.98 -16.51 -2.55
CA ALA A 382 8.34 -17.52 -3.54
C ALA A 382 8.09 -18.91 -2.95
N ARG A 383 7.72 -19.87 -3.82
CA ARG A 383 7.72 -21.29 -3.44
C ARG A 383 9.14 -21.85 -3.41
N ASP A 384 9.98 -21.38 -4.34
CA ASP A 384 11.39 -21.76 -4.41
C ASP A 384 12.16 -21.14 -3.25
N LEU A 385 13.03 -21.94 -2.63
CA LEU A 385 13.95 -21.46 -1.61
C LEU A 385 15.12 -20.71 -2.28
N PRO A 386 15.75 -19.74 -1.59
CA PRO A 386 16.96 -19.07 -2.09
C PRO A 386 18.07 -20.02 -2.58
N ALA A 387 18.13 -21.25 -2.07
CA ALA A 387 19.14 -22.26 -2.39
C ALA A 387 18.87 -23.06 -3.70
N VAL A 388 17.75 -22.81 -4.39
CA VAL A 388 17.36 -23.55 -5.61
C VAL A 388 17.95 -22.91 -6.88
N GLY A 389 18.49 -21.68 -6.76
CA GLY A 389 19.08 -20.90 -7.87
C GLY A 389 20.57 -21.13 -8.04
#